data_AF-A0AAU3CLK1-F1
#
_entry.id   AF-A0AAU3CLK1-F1
#
_cell.length_a   1.000
_cell.length_b   1.000
_cell.length_c   1.000
_cell.angle_alpha   90.00
_cell.angle_beta   90.00
_cell.angle_gamma   90.00
#
_symmetry.space_group_name_H-M   'P 1'
#
loop_
_entity.id
_entity.type
_entity.pdbx_description
1 polymer ?
#
loop_
_entity_poly.entity_id
_entity_poly.type
_entity_poly.pdbx_seq_one_letter_code
_entity_poly.pdbx_strand_id
1 'polypeptide(L)'
;MSLPSMRRPPEEPLPDGSRDRRSRAARPAGRLAALRRLFRPRGPAPGPRTRPRHSASPDLDDCRRELARWQRHADSFERELTRVSFERAHLLAWLAALHPASAVVVPAVGAGTDGTHLLRLVAGGRQLSWGLPPRDVPLFAHVPYTERPTGHLQRDGPDAVEQAAHIRSHTRLLALEGTLFAAPAERRPRARPAEH
;
A
#
# COMPACT_ATOMS: atom_id res chain seq x y z
N MET A 1 -20.34 -29.70 -4.24
CA MET A 1 -18.98 -29.21 -3.94
C MET A 1 -18.60 -28.27 -5.07
N SER A 2 -18.96 -26.99 -4.96
CA SER A 2 -18.86 -26.01 -6.03
C SER A 2 -17.60 -25.17 -5.85
N LEU A 3 -16.77 -25.08 -6.88
CA LEU A 3 -15.54 -24.29 -6.90
C LEU A 3 -15.87 -22.79 -6.95
N PRO A 4 -15.12 -21.91 -6.26
CA PRO A 4 -15.31 -20.47 -6.36
C PRO A 4 -14.72 -19.95 -7.68
N SER A 5 -15.57 -19.21 -8.40
CA SER A 5 -15.28 -18.47 -9.62
C SER A 5 -14.20 -17.41 -9.37
N MET A 6 -13.04 -17.54 -10.01
CA MET A 6 -12.03 -16.48 -10.06
C MET A 6 -12.52 -15.35 -10.97
N ARG A 7 -12.79 -14.19 -10.38
CA ARG A 7 -13.05 -12.94 -11.10
C ARG A 7 -11.78 -12.49 -11.83
N ARG A 8 -11.88 -12.31 -13.15
CA ARG A 8 -10.89 -11.67 -14.02
C ARG A 8 -10.54 -10.26 -13.52
N PRO A 9 -9.27 -9.84 -13.59
CA PRO A 9 -8.91 -8.43 -13.44
C PRO A 9 -9.31 -7.60 -14.69
N PRO A 10 -9.53 -6.28 -14.55
CA PRO A 10 -9.97 -5.41 -15.64
C PRO A 10 -8.82 -5.08 -16.61
N GLU A 11 -9.12 -5.08 -17.90
CA GLU A 11 -8.24 -4.63 -18.99
C GLU A 11 -8.10 -3.10 -18.96
N GLU A 12 -6.86 -2.60 -18.96
CA GLU A 12 -6.50 -1.20 -19.22
C GLU A 12 -6.63 -0.90 -20.72
N PRO A 13 -7.28 0.20 -21.14
CA PRO A 13 -7.24 0.63 -22.53
C PRO A 13 -5.93 1.36 -22.84
N LEU A 14 -5.11 0.76 -23.71
CA LEU A 14 -3.92 1.38 -24.31
C LEU A 14 -4.30 2.62 -25.15
N PRO A 15 -3.55 3.73 -25.05
CA PRO A 15 -3.78 4.92 -25.86
C PRO A 15 -3.25 4.74 -27.30
N ASP A 16 -4.14 4.92 -28.27
CA ASP A 16 -3.84 5.03 -29.70
C ASP A 16 -3.06 6.33 -29.97
N GLY A 17 -1.74 6.19 -30.10
CA GLY A 17 -0.85 7.25 -30.49
C GLY A 17 -0.02 6.81 -31.69
N SER A 18 -0.34 7.30 -32.88
CA SER A 18 0.65 7.75 -33.87
C SER A 18 -0.03 8.32 -35.13
N ARG A 19 -0.35 9.62 -35.09
CA ARG A 19 -0.40 10.46 -36.29
C ARG A 19 0.81 11.36 -36.24
N ASP A 20 1.82 11.11 -37.07
CA ASP A 20 2.49 12.17 -37.82
C ASP A 20 3.64 11.67 -38.72
N ARG A 21 3.51 11.86 -40.03
CA ARG A 21 4.39 12.74 -40.86
C ARG A 21 4.51 12.31 -42.33
N ARG A 22 4.18 13.30 -43.17
CA ARG A 22 4.94 13.79 -44.33
C ARG A 22 5.16 12.83 -45.50
N SER A 23 4.47 13.12 -46.59
CA SER A 23 5.10 13.20 -47.91
C SER A 23 4.69 14.48 -48.60
N ARG A 24 5.70 15.30 -48.89
CA ARG A 24 5.61 16.60 -49.56
C ARG A 24 6.22 16.42 -50.96
N ALA A 25 5.67 17.16 -51.91
CA ALA A 25 6.22 17.54 -53.22
C ALA A 25 5.96 16.61 -54.41
N ALA A 26 5.05 17.07 -55.29
CA ALA A 26 5.39 17.36 -56.68
C ALA A 26 4.52 18.54 -57.18
N ARG A 27 5.16 19.54 -57.79
CA ARG A 27 4.58 20.68 -58.54
C ARG A 27 4.91 20.45 -60.03
N PRO A 28 4.61 21.38 -60.96
CA PRO A 28 3.32 21.97 -61.36
C PRO A 28 3.14 21.94 -62.91
N ALA A 29 1.93 22.14 -63.45
CA ALA A 29 1.74 22.73 -64.79
C ALA A 29 0.25 23.01 -65.05
N GLY A 30 -0.06 24.20 -65.56
CA GLY A 30 -1.41 24.51 -66.06
C GLY A 30 -1.80 25.96 -65.85
N ARG A 31 -1.24 26.84 -66.69
CA ARG A 31 -1.74 28.21 -66.90
C ARG A 31 -3.18 28.16 -67.42
N LEU A 32 -3.95 29.21 -67.12
CA LEU A 32 -5.28 29.59 -67.64
C LEU A 32 -6.51 29.07 -66.88
N ALA A 33 -6.89 29.79 -65.81
CA ALA A 33 -8.29 29.98 -65.43
C ALA A 33 -8.44 31.20 -64.52
N ALA A 34 -8.08 32.37 -65.04
CA ALA A 34 -8.57 33.63 -64.50
C ALA A 34 -10.03 33.81 -64.92
N LEU A 35 -10.80 34.52 -64.06
CA LEU A 35 -12.12 35.10 -64.31
C LEU A 35 -13.34 34.17 -64.23
N ARG A 36 -13.77 33.87 -63.01
CA ARG A 36 -15.21 33.76 -62.67
C ARG A 36 -15.49 33.92 -61.16
N ARG A 37 -14.88 34.94 -60.56
CA ARG A 37 -15.35 35.53 -59.29
C ARG A 37 -15.98 36.87 -59.65
N LEU A 38 -17.31 37.00 -59.59
CA LEU A 38 -18.00 38.26 -59.25
C LEU A 38 -19.54 38.22 -59.28
N PHE A 39 -20.21 37.13 -59.62
CA PHE A 39 -21.68 37.06 -59.46
C PHE A 39 -22.14 35.68 -59.01
N ARG A 40 -22.17 35.44 -57.69
CA ARG A 40 -22.95 34.37 -57.09
C ARG A 40 -23.91 35.03 -56.09
N PRO A 41 -25.24 34.89 -56.26
CA PRO A 41 -26.19 35.50 -55.35
C PRO A 41 -26.01 34.94 -53.95
N ARG A 42 -26.04 35.86 -52.99
CA ARG A 42 -25.92 35.66 -51.55
C ARG A 42 -27.04 34.71 -51.10
N GLY A 43 -26.70 33.44 -50.94
CA GLY A 43 -27.60 32.46 -50.33
C GLY A 43 -27.94 32.86 -48.89
N PRO A 44 -29.10 32.44 -48.36
CA PRO A 44 -29.52 32.80 -47.01
C PRO A 44 -28.44 32.41 -46.01
N ALA A 45 -28.13 33.31 -45.07
CA ALA A 45 -27.22 33.01 -43.98
C ALA A 45 -27.72 31.74 -43.28
N PRO A 46 -26.87 30.72 -43.04
CA PRO A 46 -27.27 29.63 -42.17
C PRO A 46 -27.63 30.26 -40.83
N GLY A 47 -28.89 30.11 -40.42
CA GLY A 47 -29.37 30.56 -39.12
C GLY A 47 -28.43 30.08 -38.02
N PRO A 48 -28.35 30.78 -36.87
CA PRO A 48 -27.43 30.42 -35.80
C PRO A 48 -27.64 28.95 -35.50
N ARG A 49 -26.68 28.12 -35.92
CA ARG A 49 -26.59 26.73 -35.50
C ARG A 49 -26.62 26.83 -34.00
N THR A 50 -27.71 26.39 -33.39
CA THR A 50 -27.74 25.98 -32.01
C THR A 50 -26.58 25.02 -31.88
N ARG A 51 -25.40 25.55 -31.49
CA ARG A 51 -24.34 24.72 -30.96
C ARG A 51 -25.06 23.88 -29.91
N PRO A 52 -24.96 22.54 -29.95
CA PRO A 52 -25.43 21.77 -28.83
C PRO A 52 -24.75 22.42 -27.62
N ARG A 53 -25.55 23.02 -26.74
CA ARG A 53 -25.09 23.34 -25.41
C ARG A 53 -24.79 21.95 -24.85
N HIS A 54 -23.58 21.45 -25.09
CA HIS A 54 -22.99 20.43 -24.25
C HIS A 54 -23.05 21.09 -22.89
N SER A 55 -24.11 20.77 -22.16
CA SER A 55 -24.33 21.31 -20.84
C SER A 55 -23.07 20.93 -20.09
N ALA A 56 -22.36 21.90 -19.52
CA ALA A 56 -21.23 21.59 -18.65
C ALA A 56 -21.71 20.86 -17.39
N SER A 57 -23.03 20.85 -17.13
CA SER A 57 -23.66 20.25 -15.96
C SER A 57 -23.48 18.73 -15.84
N PRO A 58 -23.72 17.89 -16.86
CA PRO A 58 -23.55 16.44 -16.76
C PRO A 58 -22.09 16.06 -16.50
N ASP A 59 -21.14 16.78 -17.11
CA ASP A 59 -19.69 16.58 -16.91
C ASP A 59 -19.25 16.96 -15.48
N LEU A 60 -19.80 18.06 -14.94
CA LEU A 60 -19.58 18.44 -13.55
C LEU A 60 -20.21 17.45 -12.56
N ASP A 61 -21.39 16.92 -12.87
CA ASP A 61 -22.07 15.93 -12.03
C ASP A 61 -21.35 14.58 -12.08
N ASP A 62 -20.79 14.21 -13.23
CA ASP A 62 -19.90 13.06 -13.37
C ASP A 62 -18.64 13.26 -12.53
N CYS A 63 -17.95 14.39 -12.66
CA CYS A 63 -16.77 14.72 -11.85
C CYS A 63 -17.07 14.67 -10.34
N ARG A 64 -18.23 15.16 -9.89
CA ARG A 64 -18.67 15.06 -8.48
C ARG A 64 -18.91 13.63 -8.04
N ARG A 65 -19.55 12.82 -8.89
CA ARG A 65 -19.75 11.38 -8.64
C ARG A 65 -18.41 10.65 -8.49
N GLU A 66 -17.44 10.98 -9.35
CA GLU A 66 -16.10 10.39 -9.29
C GLU A 66 -15.34 10.81 -8.04
N LEU A 67 -15.35 12.09 -7.69
CA LEU A 67 -14.75 12.59 -6.46
C LEU A 67 -15.33 11.88 -5.23
N ALA A 68 -16.66 11.80 -5.14
CA ALA A 68 -17.32 11.12 -4.03
C ALA A 68 -16.98 9.62 -3.98
N ARG A 69 -16.80 8.98 -5.14
CA ARG A 69 -16.34 7.59 -5.23
C ARG A 69 -14.92 7.48 -4.68
N TRP A 70 -13.98 8.30 -5.13
CA TRP A 70 -12.59 8.27 -4.67
C TRP A 70 -12.45 8.59 -3.19
N GLN A 71 -13.22 9.56 -2.69
CA GLN A 71 -13.24 9.89 -1.27
C GLN A 71 -13.69 8.71 -0.42
N ARG A 72 -14.79 8.02 -0.81
CA ARG A 72 -15.21 6.79 -0.10
C ARG A 72 -14.14 5.71 -0.12
N HIS A 73 -13.37 5.59 -1.20
CA HIS A 73 -12.26 4.63 -1.26
C HIS A 73 -11.13 5.04 -0.32
N ALA A 74 -10.72 6.31 -0.33
CA ALA A 74 -9.70 6.84 0.57
C ALA A 74 -10.09 6.63 2.05
N ASP A 75 -11.32 7.01 2.43
CA ASP A 75 -11.85 6.82 3.78
C ASP A 75 -11.86 5.34 4.19
N SER A 76 -12.17 4.44 3.25
CA SER A 76 -12.14 2.99 3.51
C SER A 76 -10.72 2.49 3.71
N PHE A 77 -9.76 2.94 2.90
CA PHE A 77 -8.36 2.59 3.05
C PHE A 77 -7.77 3.12 4.36
N GLU A 78 -8.12 4.33 4.78
CA GLU A 78 -7.67 4.89 6.05
C GLU A 78 -8.18 4.11 7.27
N ARG A 79 -9.44 3.64 7.23
CA ARG A 79 -9.99 2.77 8.29
C ARG A 79 -9.25 1.44 8.37
N GLU A 80 -9.02 0.79 7.23
CA GLU A 80 -8.28 -0.46 7.18
C GLU A 80 -6.83 -0.28 7.65
N LEU A 81 -6.15 0.79 7.23
CA LEU A 81 -4.79 1.10 7.67
C LEU A 81 -4.74 1.35 9.18
N THR A 82 -5.73 2.05 9.73
CA THR A 82 -5.85 2.29 11.18
C THR A 82 -6.04 0.97 11.93
N ARG A 83 -6.91 0.09 11.44
CA ARG A 83 -7.15 -1.23 12.02
C ARG A 83 -5.89 -2.09 12.00
N VAL A 84 -5.22 -2.21 10.85
CA VAL A 84 -3.98 -2.99 10.69
C VAL A 84 -2.88 -2.43 11.59
N SER A 85 -2.78 -1.11 11.71
CA SER A 85 -1.80 -0.47 12.60
C SER A 85 -2.05 -0.80 14.07
N PHE A 86 -3.32 -0.80 14.49
CA PHE A 86 -3.72 -1.17 15.84
C PHE A 86 -3.43 -2.65 16.15
N GLU A 87 -3.79 -3.56 15.25
CA GLU A 87 -3.49 -5.00 15.38
C GLU A 87 -1.98 -5.25 15.46
N ARG A 88 -1.19 -4.59 14.59
CA ARG A 88 0.26 -4.64 14.61
C ARG A 88 0.84 -4.15 15.94
N ALA A 89 0.33 -3.06 16.52
CA ALA A 89 0.81 -2.55 17.80
C ALA A 89 0.60 -3.56 18.94
N HIS A 90 -0.54 -4.24 18.98
CA HIS A 90 -0.81 -5.29 19.97
C HIS A 90 0.11 -6.50 19.81
N LEU A 91 0.36 -6.94 18.58
CA LEU A 91 1.30 -8.03 18.31
C LEU A 91 2.74 -7.67 18.73
N LEU A 92 3.15 -6.42 18.51
CA LEU A 92 4.46 -5.94 18.98
C LEU A 92 4.53 -5.86 20.51
N ALA A 93 3.47 -5.42 21.18
CA ALA A 93 3.40 -5.39 22.64
C ALA A 93 3.49 -6.80 23.24
N TRP A 94 2.77 -7.76 22.63
CA TRP A 94 2.87 -9.18 22.97
C TRP A 94 4.27 -9.73 22.73
N LEU A 95 4.88 -9.44 21.58
CA LEU A 95 6.25 -9.86 21.27
C LEU A 95 7.25 -9.29 22.29
N ALA A 96 7.11 -8.02 22.68
CA ALA A 96 7.95 -7.40 23.70
C ALA A 96 7.81 -8.11 25.06
N ALA A 97 6.60 -8.55 25.43
CA ALA A 97 6.36 -9.31 26.65
C ALA A 97 7.04 -10.69 26.65
N LEU A 98 7.23 -11.30 25.47
CA LEU A 98 7.98 -12.55 25.31
C LEU A 98 9.51 -12.35 25.34
N HIS A 99 10.00 -11.11 25.21
CA HIS A 99 11.42 -10.75 25.21
C HIS A 99 11.78 -9.76 26.33
N PRO A 100 11.46 -10.06 27.61
CA PRO A 100 11.63 -9.08 28.70
C PRO A 100 13.10 -8.70 28.94
N ALA A 101 14.05 -9.55 28.56
CA ALA A 101 15.48 -9.29 28.74
C ALA A 101 16.08 -8.32 27.71
N SER A 102 15.40 -8.07 26.58
CA SER A 102 15.95 -7.25 25.48
C SER A 102 15.03 -6.15 24.97
N ALA A 103 13.73 -6.20 25.27
CA ALA A 103 12.76 -5.19 24.84
C ALA A 103 12.94 -3.87 25.60
N VAL A 104 13.02 -2.77 24.86
CA VAL A 104 13.14 -1.41 25.38
C VAL A 104 12.37 -0.43 24.48
N VAL A 105 11.71 0.56 25.08
CA VAL A 105 11.14 1.70 24.36
C VAL A 105 12.05 2.91 24.50
N VAL A 106 12.36 3.57 23.38
CA VAL A 106 13.18 4.79 23.32
C VAL A 106 12.48 5.88 22.51
N PRO A 107 12.71 7.17 22.79
CA PRO A 107 12.29 8.23 21.88
C PRO A 107 13.04 8.13 20.54
N ALA A 108 12.36 8.37 19.42
CA ALA A 108 13.02 8.42 18.12
C ALA A 108 13.83 9.71 17.98
N VAL A 109 15.08 9.59 17.51
CA VAL A 109 15.97 10.73 17.31
C VAL A 109 15.45 11.62 16.17
N GLY A 110 15.30 12.92 16.43
CA GLY A 110 14.89 13.89 15.40
C GLY A 110 13.39 13.97 15.12
N ALA A 111 12.55 13.20 15.83
CA ALA A 111 11.13 13.46 15.86
C ALA A 111 10.89 14.73 16.71
N GLY A 112 10.20 15.73 16.16
CA GLY A 112 9.82 16.94 16.90
C GLY A 112 8.87 16.66 18.07
N THR A 113 8.14 17.68 18.52
CA THR A 113 7.20 17.60 19.67
C THR A 113 6.12 16.52 19.56
N ASP A 114 5.91 15.95 18.36
CA ASP A 114 4.98 14.83 18.12
C ASP A 114 5.57 13.45 18.49
N GLY A 115 6.83 13.39 18.94
CA GLY A 115 7.43 12.32 19.71
C GLY A 115 7.15 10.90 19.20
N THR A 116 7.59 10.55 17.99
CA THR A 116 7.58 9.13 17.58
C THR A 116 8.53 8.35 18.50
N HIS A 117 8.10 7.19 18.95
CA HIS A 117 8.90 6.30 19.79
C HIS A 117 9.39 5.11 18.97
N LEU A 118 10.37 4.38 19.49
CA LEU A 118 10.86 3.15 18.89
C LEU A 118 10.79 2.04 19.93
N LEU A 119 10.16 0.93 19.56
CA LEU A 119 10.39 -0.35 20.22
C LEU A 119 11.69 -0.92 19.66
N ARG A 120 12.61 -1.32 20.53
CA ARG A 120 13.81 -2.09 20.20
C ARG A 120 13.79 -3.40 20.96
N LEU A 121 14.15 -4.50 20.30
CA LEU A 121 14.38 -5.79 20.95
C LEU A 121 15.43 -6.59 20.18
N VAL A 122 15.99 -7.60 20.81
CA VAL A 122 16.92 -8.53 20.17
C VAL A 122 16.24 -9.89 19.98
N ALA A 123 16.19 -10.37 18.74
CA ALA A 123 15.68 -11.69 18.38
C ALA A 123 16.59 -12.34 17.32
N GLY A 124 16.95 -13.61 17.52
CA GLY A 124 17.89 -14.31 16.65
C GLY A 124 19.26 -13.62 16.58
N GLY A 125 19.72 -13.03 17.69
CA GLY A 125 21.01 -12.33 17.78
C GLY A 125 21.09 -10.98 17.06
N ARG A 126 20.01 -10.49 16.45
CA ARG A 126 19.97 -9.17 15.80
C ARG A 126 18.98 -8.23 16.49
N GLN A 127 19.34 -6.95 16.55
CA GLN A 127 18.45 -5.90 17.00
C GLN A 127 17.40 -5.60 15.93
N LEU A 128 16.14 -5.55 16.34
CA LEU A 128 15.00 -5.17 15.53
C LEU A 128 14.41 -3.89 16.11
N SER A 129 13.88 -3.03 15.24
CA SER A 129 13.27 -1.77 15.62
C SER A 129 11.98 -1.49 14.87
N TRP A 130 11.01 -0.92 15.57
CA TRP A 130 9.75 -0.48 14.96
C TRP A 130 9.34 0.89 15.51
N GLY A 131 8.91 1.77 14.59
CA GLY A 131 8.24 3.02 14.92
C GLY A 131 6.92 2.78 15.67
N LEU A 132 6.74 3.54 16.73
CA LEU A 132 5.55 3.58 17.56
C LEU A 132 4.97 5.00 17.58
N PRO A 133 3.73 5.18 17.10
CA PRO A 133 2.98 6.40 17.34
C PRO A 133 2.77 6.64 18.85
N PRO A 134 2.74 7.90 19.32
CA PRO A 134 2.52 8.22 20.73
C PRO A 134 1.30 7.54 21.35
N ARG A 135 0.20 7.44 20.60
CA ARG A 135 -1.05 6.80 21.03
C ARG A 135 -0.90 5.32 21.40
N ASP A 136 0.11 4.64 20.85
CA ASP A 136 0.29 3.20 21.02
C ASP A 136 1.30 2.88 22.13
N VAL A 137 2.07 3.87 22.60
CA VAL A 137 3.07 3.73 23.68
C VAL A 137 2.48 3.14 24.98
N PRO A 138 1.25 3.51 25.42
CA PRO A 138 0.66 2.92 26.62
C PRO A 138 0.50 1.38 26.58
N LEU A 139 0.42 0.77 25.39
CA LEU A 139 0.37 -0.70 25.24
C LEU A 139 1.67 -1.39 25.70
N PHE A 140 2.76 -0.64 25.84
CA PHE A 140 4.08 -1.11 26.21
C PHE A 140 4.44 -0.76 27.66
N ALA A 141 3.46 -0.52 28.53
CA ALA A 141 3.70 -0.15 29.93
C ALA A 141 4.55 -1.18 30.72
N HIS A 142 4.61 -2.43 30.28
CA HIS A 142 5.46 -3.49 30.84
C HIS A 142 6.90 -3.47 30.34
N VAL A 143 7.21 -2.65 29.33
CA VAL A 143 8.53 -2.57 28.71
C VAL A 143 9.30 -1.39 29.31
N PRO A 144 10.56 -1.56 29.73
CA PRO A 144 11.37 -0.45 30.21
C PRO A 144 11.45 0.69 29.20
N TYR A 145 11.19 1.90 29.69
CA TYR A 145 11.38 3.14 28.93
C TYR A 145 12.76 3.72 29.22
N THR A 146 13.50 4.11 28.19
CA THR A 146 14.81 4.77 28.36
C THR A 146 14.85 6.09 27.57
N GLU A 147 15.00 7.21 28.29
CA GLU A 147 15.10 8.56 27.72
C GLU A 147 16.41 8.78 26.96
N ARG A 148 17.47 8.13 27.44
CA ARG A 148 18.79 8.22 26.84
C ARG A 148 18.91 7.12 25.81
N PRO A 149 19.30 7.40 24.57
CA PRO A 149 19.78 6.37 23.66
C PRO A 149 21.08 5.82 24.27
N THR A 150 20.96 4.87 25.21
CA THR A 150 22.10 4.22 25.83
C THR A 150 22.68 3.27 24.81
N GLY A 151 23.81 3.67 24.25
CA GLY A 151 24.66 2.80 23.45
C GLY A 151 24.99 3.42 22.10
N HIS A 152 26.28 3.43 21.82
CA HIS A 152 26.91 3.66 20.52
C HIS A 152 26.49 2.63 19.44
N LEU A 153 25.40 1.88 19.68
CA LEU A 153 24.82 0.89 18.79
C LEU A 153 23.82 1.57 17.85
N GLN A 154 24.45 2.05 16.78
CA GLN A 154 23.94 2.08 15.42
C GLN A 154 22.86 3.13 15.12
N ARG A 155 23.37 4.14 14.42
CA ARG A 155 22.70 5.31 13.85
C ARG A 155 21.60 4.97 12.83
N ASP A 156 21.47 3.73 12.39
CA ASP A 156 20.39 3.26 11.53
C ASP A 156 20.04 1.83 11.93
N GLY A 157 18.78 1.59 12.32
CA GLY A 157 18.26 0.22 12.41
C GLY A 157 18.32 -0.44 11.02
N PRO A 158 18.31 -1.77 10.93
CA PRO A 158 18.27 -2.45 9.64
C PRO A 158 17.10 -1.93 8.81
N ASP A 159 17.30 -1.77 7.50
CA ASP A 159 16.23 -1.39 6.59
C ASP A 159 15.03 -2.35 6.77
N ALA A 160 13.81 -1.85 6.57
CA ALA A 160 12.59 -2.61 6.81
C ALA A 160 12.59 -3.95 6.03
N VAL A 161 13.20 -3.97 4.84
CA VAL A 161 13.34 -5.17 4.01
C VAL A 161 14.30 -6.18 4.65
N GLU A 162 15.46 -5.72 5.11
CA GLU A 162 16.47 -6.57 5.77
C GLU A 162 15.93 -7.14 7.09
N GLN A 163 15.25 -6.31 7.87
CA GLN A 163 14.59 -6.71 9.10
C GLN A 163 13.55 -7.81 8.83
N ALA A 164 12.72 -7.64 7.80
CA ALA A 164 11.72 -8.63 7.43
C ALA A 164 12.37 -9.94 6.93
N ALA A 165 13.47 -9.86 6.18
CA ALA A 165 14.22 -11.03 5.74
C ALA A 165 14.81 -11.81 6.94
N HIS A 166 15.38 -11.09 7.91
CA HIS A 166 15.88 -11.67 9.15
C HIS A 166 14.77 -12.36 9.94
N ILE A 167 13.63 -11.69 10.15
CA ILE A 167 12.48 -12.27 10.86
C ILE A 167 12.04 -13.57 10.18
N ARG A 168 11.86 -13.57 8.84
CA ARG A 168 11.46 -14.78 8.11
C ARG A 168 12.47 -15.92 8.28
N SER A 169 13.76 -15.62 8.18
CA SER A 169 14.82 -16.63 8.37
C SER A 169 14.81 -17.19 9.79
N HIS A 170 14.76 -16.33 10.80
CA HIS A 170 14.78 -16.72 12.20
C HIS A 170 13.53 -17.53 12.58
N THR A 171 12.33 -17.09 12.17
CA THR A 171 11.10 -17.84 12.41
C THR A 171 11.15 -19.23 11.78
N ARG A 172 11.71 -19.36 10.56
CA ARG A 172 11.90 -20.67 9.93
C ARG A 172 12.83 -21.57 10.74
N LEU A 173 13.93 -21.04 11.28
CA LEU A 173 14.84 -21.80 12.13
C LEU A 173 14.16 -22.28 13.41
N LEU A 174 13.42 -21.40 14.11
CA LEU A 174 12.68 -21.75 15.32
C LEU A 174 11.62 -22.83 15.05
N ALA A 175 10.93 -22.76 13.91
CA ALA A 175 9.95 -23.78 13.53
C ALA A 175 10.60 -25.15 13.30
N LEU A 176 11.78 -25.20 12.68
CA LEU A 176 12.53 -26.43 12.48
C LEU A 176 13.07 -26.98 13.80
N GLU A 177 13.62 -26.13 14.67
CA GLU A 177 14.06 -26.50 16.00
C GLU A 177 12.91 -27.14 16.80
N GLY A 178 11.73 -26.51 16.79
CA GLY A 178 10.52 -27.06 17.40
C GLY A 178 10.17 -28.46 16.90
N THR A 179 10.38 -28.76 15.61
CA THR A 179 10.14 -30.11 15.06
C THR A 179 11.22 -31.12 15.42
N LEU A 180 12.48 -30.69 15.55
CA LEU A 180 13.61 -31.57 15.83
C LEU A 180 13.70 -31.94 17.31
N PHE A 181 13.27 -31.04 18.20
CA PHE A 181 13.34 -31.23 19.65
C PHE A 181 12.00 -31.55 20.31
N ALA A 182 10.88 -31.51 19.57
CA ALA A 182 9.64 -32.10 20.03
C ALA A 182 9.76 -33.64 19.99
N ALA A 183 10.03 -34.25 21.14
CA ALA A 183 9.87 -35.70 21.29
C ALA A 183 8.43 -36.08 20.87
N PRO A 184 8.23 -37.13 20.04
CA PRO A 184 6.89 -37.61 19.80
C PRO A 184 6.34 -38.02 21.16
N ALA A 185 5.25 -37.37 21.60
CA ALA A 185 4.54 -37.79 22.78
C ALA A 185 4.17 -39.26 22.57
N GLU A 186 4.89 -40.17 23.23
CA GLU A 186 4.60 -41.59 23.21
C GLU A 186 3.13 -41.73 23.60
N ARG A 187 2.31 -42.18 22.65
CA ARG A 187 0.98 -42.71 22.94
C ARG A 187 1.20 -43.90 23.85
N ARG A 188 1.26 -43.67 25.16
CA ARG A 188 1.19 -44.73 26.16
C ARG A 188 -0.12 -45.47 25.91
N PRO A 189 -0.10 -46.75 25.53
CA PRO A 189 -1.32 -47.52 25.40
C PRO A 189 -1.97 -47.55 26.79
N ARG A 190 -3.22 -47.07 26.88
CA ARG A 190 -4.06 -47.22 28.06
C ARG A 190 -4.14 -48.71 28.37
N ALA A 191 -3.41 -49.17 29.39
CA ALA A 191 -3.63 -50.48 29.96
C ALA A 191 -5.09 -50.53 30.45
N ARG A 192 -5.87 -51.44 29.86
CA ARG A 192 -7.22 -51.74 30.35
C ARG A 192 -7.11 -52.26 31.78
N PRO A 193 -7.94 -51.80 32.72
CA PRO A 193 -8.00 -52.42 34.04
C PRO A 193 -8.56 -53.84 33.87
N ALA A 194 -7.90 -54.81 34.48
CA ALA A 194 -8.44 -56.15 34.65
C ALA A 194 -9.55 -56.07 35.70
N GLU A 195 -10.76 -56.45 35.30
CA GLU A 195 -11.90 -56.61 36.21
C GLU A 195 -11.71 -57.89 37.03
N HIS A 196 -11.88 -57.77 38.35
CA HIS A 196 -11.96 -58.88 39.31
C HIS A 196 -13.41 -59.04 39.77
#